data_AF-A0A382XT29-F1
#
_entry.id   AF-A0A382XT29-F1
#
_cell.length_a   1.000
_cell.length_b   1.000
_cell.length_c   1.000
_cell.angle_alpha   90.00
_cell.angle_beta   90.00
_cell.angle_gamma   90.00
#
_symmetry.space_group_name_H-M   'P 1'
#
loop_
_entity.id
_entity.type
_entity.pdbx_description
1 polymer ?
#
loop_
_entity_poly.entity_id
_entity_poly.type
_entity_poly.pdbx_seq_one_letter_code
_entity_poly.pdbx_strand_id
1 'polypeptide(L)'
;LLKKVREKVSCHVAGLPVPYRTTEKEPTFLNITDSGCDCIPGGNAFPAALDNLLCNRFEMAEFAKDCLNKKINFIGICCGAESHHIREMAIAIGKNPISQKYSPDMSKHFHHGTDSSLKKVNKEIKY
;
A
#
# COMPACT_ATOMS: atom_id res chain seq x y z
N LEU A 1 -13.90 -5.13 -9.00
CA LEU A 1 -13.70 -5.25 -10.47
C LEU A 1 -13.04 -6.57 -10.89
N LEU A 2 -11.85 -6.91 -10.37
CA LEU A 2 -11.05 -8.07 -10.83
C LEU A 2 -11.78 -9.42 -10.85
N LYS A 3 -12.62 -9.72 -9.85
CA LYS A 3 -13.45 -10.96 -9.83
C LYS A 3 -14.35 -11.06 -11.07
N LYS A 4 -15.03 -9.98 -11.42
CA LYS A 4 -15.91 -9.93 -12.61
C LYS A 4 -15.13 -10.19 -13.89
N VAL A 5 -13.92 -9.63 -14.01
CA VAL A 5 -13.04 -9.87 -15.18
C VAL A 5 -12.60 -11.33 -15.21
N ARG A 6 -12.15 -11.87 -14.07
CA ARG A 6 -11.68 -13.25 -13.94
C ARG A 6 -12.73 -14.27 -14.35
N GLU A 7 -14.00 -14.07 -13.98
CA GLU A 7 -15.13 -14.94 -14.33
C GLU A 7 -15.49 -14.93 -15.83
N LYS A 8 -15.04 -13.92 -16.58
CA LYS A 8 -15.40 -13.73 -17.99
C LYS A 8 -14.34 -14.19 -18.98
N VAL A 9 -13.15 -14.56 -18.53
CA VAL A 9 -12.02 -14.91 -19.40
C VAL A 9 -11.36 -16.20 -18.95
N SER A 10 -10.80 -16.96 -19.89
CA SER A 10 -10.07 -18.21 -19.62
C SER A 10 -8.55 -18.03 -19.53
N CYS A 11 -8.02 -16.91 -20.05
CA CYS A 11 -6.58 -16.62 -20.08
C CYS A 11 -6.04 -16.09 -18.75
N HIS A 12 -4.75 -15.82 -18.65
CA HIS A 12 -4.19 -15.19 -17.45
C HIS A 12 -4.71 -13.74 -17.28
N VAL A 13 -5.00 -13.36 -16.03
CA VAL A 13 -5.46 -12.00 -15.68
C VAL A 13 -4.41 -11.30 -14.85
N ALA A 14 -4.21 -10.01 -15.13
CA ALA A 14 -3.33 -9.13 -14.40
C ALA A 14 -4.12 -8.13 -13.55
N GLY A 15 -3.63 -7.84 -12.35
CA GLY A 15 -4.13 -6.79 -11.47
C GLY A 15 -3.01 -5.80 -11.14
N LEU A 16 -3.11 -4.58 -11.68
CA LEU A 16 -2.16 -3.49 -11.46
C LEU A 16 -2.93 -2.22 -11.05
N PRO A 17 -3.28 -2.06 -9.77
CA PRO A 17 -3.97 -0.86 -9.31
C PRO A 17 -3.02 0.34 -9.30
N VAL A 18 -3.60 1.52 -9.28
CA VAL A 18 -2.95 2.75 -8.84
C VAL A 18 -3.22 2.85 -7.32
N PRO A 19 -2.20 2.97 -6.45
CA PRO A 19 -2.36 2.88 -5.01
C PRO A 19 -2.73 4.25 -4.41
N TYR A 20 -3.73 4.92 -4.97
CA TYR A 20 -4.33 6.12 -4.38
C TYR A 20 -5.77 5.81 -4.00
N ARG A 21 -6.19 6.21 -2.80
CA ARG A 21 -7.54 5.97 -2.29
C ARG A 21 -8.53 6.85 -3.05
N THR A 22 -9.27 6.24 -3.97
CA THR A 22 -10.39 6.86 -4.70
C THR A 22 -11.71 6.61 -3.99
N THR A 23 -12.74 7.38 -4.34
CA THR A 23 -14.11 7.18 -3.84
C THR A 23 -15.06 6.84 -4.98
N GLU A 24 -16.31 6.48 -4.68
CA GLU A 24 -17.33 6.30 -5.74
C GLU A 24 -17.65 7.62 -6.48
N LYS A 25 -17.57 8.75 -5.76
CA LYS A 25 -17.77 10.09 -6.33
C LYS A 25 -16.57 10.50 -7.21
N GLU A 26 -15.36 10.14 -6.81
CA GLU A 26 -14.10 10.44 -7.49
C GLU A 26 -13.35 9.13 -7.79
N PRO A 27 -13.81 8.32 -8.76
CA PRO A 27 -13.33 6.95 -8.98
C PRO A 27 -11.97 6.89 -9.70
N THR A 28 -11.41 8.04 -10.05
CA THR A 28 -10.14 8.15 -10.79
C THR A 28 -9.22 9.09 -10.06
N PHE A 29 -7.94 8.75 -9.97
CA PHE A 29 -6.96 9.60 -9.31
C PHE A 29 -6.56 10.86 -10.11
N LEU A 30 -7.02 11.02 -11.36
CA LEU A 30 -6.65 12.16 -12.23
C LEU A 30 -7.40 13.45 -11.88
N ASN A 31 -8.57 13.33 -11.26
CA ASN A 31 -9.44 14.44 -10.84
C ASN A 31 -9.93 14.16 -9.40
N ILE A 32 -8.98 13.97 -8.47
CA ILE A 32 -9.27 13.63 -7.08
C ILE A 32 -8.96 14.82 -6.18
N THR A 33 -9.80 15.04 -5.17
CA THR A 33 -9.63 16.13 -4.22
C THR A 33 -9.00 15.62 -2.91
N ASP A 34 -8.26 16.48 -2.22
CA ASP A 34 -7.86 16.26 -0.82
C ASP A 34 -8.70 17.16 0.08
N SER A 35 -9.74 16.59 0.69
CA SER A 35 -10.68 17.35 1.53
C SER A 35 -10.07 17.90 2.83
N GLY A 36 -8.89 17.41 3.22
CA GLY A 36 -8.14 17.90 4.37
C GLY A 36 -7.20 19.07 4.06
N CYS A 37 -7.14 19.52 2.80
CA CYS A 37 -6.16 20.47 2.33
C CYS A 37 -6.80 21.59 1.48
N ASP A 38 -6.61 22.85 1.88
CA ASP A 38 -7.13 24.03 1.20
C ASP A 38 -6.08 24.80 0.39
N CYS A 39 -4.81 24.37 0.44
CA CYS A 39 -3.70 25.05 -0.23
C CYS A 39 -3.36 24.52 -1.63
N ILE A 40 -4.10 23.52 -2.13
CA ILE A 40 -3.88 22.92 -3.45
C ILE A 40 -4.40 23.87 -4.54
N PRO A 41 -3.55 24.36 -5.46
CA PRO A 41 -3.99 25.23 -6.55
C PRO A 41 -5.03 24.54 -7.43
N GLY A 42 -6.21 25.14 -7.57
CA GLY A 42 -7.31 24.59 -8.37
C GLY A 42 -8.03 23.38 -7.76
N GLY A 43 -7.69 22.97 -6.53
CA GLY A 43 -8.39 21.93 -5.78
C GLY A 43 -8.23 20.49 -6.29
N ASN A 44 -7.51 20.27 -7.40
CA ASN A 44 -7.18 18.93 -7.89
C ASN A 44 -5.83 18.48 -7.33
N ALA A 45 -5.82 17.37 -6.61
CA ALA A 45 -4.62 16.81 -6.03
C ALA A 45 -3.64 16.27 -7.09
N PHE A 46 -4.14 15.81 -8.25
CA PHE A 46 -3.27 15.33 -9.31
C PHE A 46 -2.57 16.47 -10.07
N PRO A 47 -1.29 16.31 -10.47
CA PRO A 47 -0.41 15.17 -10.20
C PRO A 47 0.48 15.35 -8.95
N ALA A 48 0.44 16.51 -8.30
CA ALA A 48 1.52 16.98 -7.42
C ALA A 48 1.19 17.01 -5.92
N ALA A 49 -0.02 16.64 -5.51
CA ALA A 49 -0.49 16.67 -4.12
C ALA A 49 -1.22 15.36 -3.74
N LEU A 50 -0.71 14.21 -4.20
CA LEU A 50 -1.32 12.89 -4.00
C LEU A 50 -0.85 12.18 -2.71
N ASP A 51 0.11 12.77 -1.99
CA ASP A 51 0.81 12.16 -0.85
C ASP A 51 -0.14 11.64 0.23
N ASN A 52 -1.14 12.44 0.60
CA ASN A 52 -2.14 12.09 1.61
C ASN A 52 -3.08 10.94 1.16
N LEU A 53 -3.23 10.76 -0.15
CA LEU A 53 -4.13 9.78 -0.75
C LEU A 53 -3.45 8.42 -0.97
N LEU A 54 -2.13 8.32 -0.78
CA LEU A 54 -1.38 7.09 -1.02
C LEU A 54 -1.83 5.95 -0.08
N CYS A 55 -2.15 4.79 -0.65
CA CYS A 55 -2.38 3.56 0.09
C CYS A 55 -1.10 3.17 0.82
N ASN A 56 -1.22 2.72 2.07
CA ASN A 56 -0.08 2.20 2.81
C ASN A 56 0.26 0.76 2.36
N ARG A 57 1.44 0.28 2.77
CA ARG A 57 1.93 -1.07 2.41
C ARG A 57 1.01 -2.22 2.81
N PHE A 58 0.28 -2.07 3.91
CA PHE A 58 -0.59 -3.13 4.41
C PHE A 58 -1.88 -3.22 3.59
N GLU A 59 -2.43 -2.09 3.15
CA GLU A 59 -3.53 -2.07 2.17
C GLU A 59 -3.12 -2.77 0.87
N MET A 60 -1.90 -2.50 0.39
CA MET A 60 -1.38 -3.16 -0.80
C MET A 60 -1.16 -4.67 -0.59
N ALA A 61 -0.72 -5.08 0.60
CA ALA A 61 -0.63 -6.49 0.98
C ALA A 61 -1.99 -7.21 0.96
N GLU A 62 -3.04 -6.59 1.49
CA GLU A 62 -4.39 -7.14 1.44
C GLU A 62 -4.89 -7.26 -0.01
N PHE A 63 -4.60 -6.28 -0.86
CA PHE A 63 -4.88 -6.38 -2.30
C PHE A 63 -4.18 -7.60 -2.94
N ALA A 64 -2.92 -7.88 -2.60
CA ALA A 64 -2.20 -9.02 -3.16
C ALA A 64 -2.75 -10.38 -2.68
N LYS A 65 -3.11 -10.49 -1.40
CA LYS A 65 -3.81 -11.68 -0.87
C LYS A 65 -5.15 -11.89 -1.56
N ASP A 66 -5.91 -10.82 -1.74
CA ASP A 66 -7.20 -10.86 -2.43
C ASP A 66 -7.06 -11.29 -3.90
N CYS A 67 -6.01 -10.84 -4.57
CA CYS A 67 -5.66 -11.30 -5.92
C CYS A 67 -5.38 -12.80 -5.99
N LEU A 68 -4.65 -13.37 -5.02
CA LEU A 68 -4.44 -14.82 -4.94
C LEU A 68 -5.75 -15.58 -4.76
N ASN A 69 -6.60 -15.14 -3.83
CA ASN A 69 -7.91 -15.74 -3.58
C ASN A 69 -8.79 -15.73 -4.84
N LYS A 70 -8.63 -14.70 -5.69
CA LYS A 70 -9.34 -14.52 -6.95
C LYS A 70 -8.62 -15.15 -8.16
N LYS A 71 -7.53 -15.90 -7.98
CA LYS A 71 -6.76 -16.53 -9.08
C LYS A 71 -6.27 -15.52 -10.13
N ILE A 72 -5.83 -14.34 -9.67
CA ILE A 72 -5.13 -13.35 -10.50
C ILE A 72 -3.67 -13.77 -10.63
N ASN A 73 -3.14 -13.75 -11.86
CA ASN A 73 -1.88 -14.40 -12.20
C ASN A 73 -0.68 -13.45 -12.13
N PHE A 74 -0.89 -12.22 -12.61
CA PHE A 74 0.13 -11.18 -12.58
C PHE A 74 -0.33 -10.07 -11.65
N ILE A 75 0.35 -9.89 -10.52
CA ILE A 75 -0.01 -8.92 -9.50
C ILE A 75 1.11 -7.87 -9.47
N GLY A 76 0.76 -6.63 -9.80
CA GLY A 76 1.69 -5.51 -9.84
C GLY A 76 1.05 -4.24 -9.29
N ILE A 77 1.68 -3.10 -9.55
CA ILE A 77 1.18 -1.75 -9.23
C ILE A 77 1.55 -0.84 -10.41
N CYS A 78 0.73 0.17 -10.69
CA CYS A 78 0.97 1.16 -11.74
C CYS A 78 1.56 2.47 -11.15
N CYS A 79 1.08 3.64 -11.59
CA CYS A 79 1.49 4.94 -11.06
C CYS A 79 1.39 5.00 -9.53
N GLY A 80 2.34 5.61 -8.82
CA GLY A 80 2.39 5.61 -7.35
C GLY A 80 2.97 4.33 -6.73
N ALA A 81 3.49 3.42 -7.55
CA ALA A 81 4.21 2.25 -7.07
C ALA A 81 5.47 2.65 -6.32
N GLU A 82 5.52 2.31 -5.05
CA GLU A 82 6.70 2.46 -4.21
C GLU A 82 7.31 1.10 -3.89
N SER A 83 8.63 1.08 -3.69
CA SER A 83 9.39 -0.15 -3.41
C SER A 83 8.84 -0.94 -2.21
N HIS A 84 8.34 -0.23 -1.21
CA HIS A 84 7.80 -0.81 0.00
C HIS A 84 6.41 -1.44 -0.21
N HIS A 85 5.61 -0.98 -1.18
CA HIS A 85 4.35 -1.62 -1.56
C HIS A 85 4.61 -3.00 -2.18
N ILE A 86 5.48 -3.07 -3.19
CA ILE A 86 5.80 -4.32 -3.90
C ILE A 86 6.41 -5.35 -2.93
N ARG A 87 7.28 -4.90 -2.04
CA ARG A 87 7.88 -5.76 -1.01
C ARG A 87 6.81 -6.35 -0.08
N GLU A 88 5.94 -5.52 0.47
CA GLU A 88 4.91 -5.98 1.41
C GLU A 88 3.88 -6.89 0.72
N MET A 89 3.49 -6.56 -0.52
CA MET A 89 2.67 -7.43 -1.37
C MET A 89 3.29 -8.82 -1.54
N ALA A 90 4.59 -8.89 -1.86
CA ALA A 90 5.29 -10.15 -2.06
C ALA A 90 5.36 -10.98 -0.77
N ILE A 91 5.71 -10.35 0.36
CA ILE A 91 5.77 -11.00 1.67
C ILE A 91 4.39 -11.55 2.06
N ALA A 92 3.34 -10.75 1.88
CA ALA A 92 1.96 -11.08 2.24
C ALA A 92 1.41 -12.31 1.50
N ILE A 93 1.93 -12.59 0.29
CA ILE A 93 1.57 -13.77 -0.52
C ILE A 93 2.57 -14.91 -0.37
N GLY A 94 3.42 -14.88 0.67
CA GLY A 94 4.35 -15.96 1.01
C GLY A 94 5.64 -16.01 0.19
N LYS A 95 6.00 -14.94 -0.52
CA LYS A 95 7.30 -14.84 -1.21
C LYS A 95 8.36 -14.25 -0.28
N ASN A 96 9.62 -14.59 -0.55
CA ASN A 96 10.78 -14.05 0.15
C ASN A 96 11.60 -13.17 -0.82
N PRO A 97 11.19 -11.91 -1.08
CA PRO A 97 11.91 -11.05 -2.00
C PRO A 97 13.27 -10.62 -1.42
N ILE A 98 14.28 -10.41 -2.28
CA ILE A 98 15.62 -9.91 -1.86
C ILE A 98 15.51 -8.58 -1.07
N SER A 99 14.50 -7.77 -1.38
CA SER A 99 14.22 -6.50 -0.69
C SER A 99 13.68 -6.66 0.73
N GLN A 100 13.30 -7.87 1.16
CA GLN A 100 12.81 -8.16 2.52
C GLN A 100 13.81 -7.78 3.61
N LYS A 101 15.12 -7.78 3.31
CA LYS A 101 16.16 -7.28 4.23
C LYS A 101 15.99 -5.81 4.64
N TYR A 102 15.23 -5.03 3.88
CA TYR A 102 14.92 -3.63 4.16
C TYR A 102 13.52 -3.45 4.78
N SER A 103 12.84 -4.55 5.16
CA SER A 103 11.59 -4.46 5.91
C SER A 103 11.86 -3.91 7.32
N PRO A 104 10.96 -3.08 7.86
CA PRO A 104 11.11 -2.55 9.21
C PRO A 104 11.03 -3.69 10.23
N ASP A 105 12.03 -3.77 11.11
CA ASP A 105 12.00 -4.65 12.27
C ASP A 105 11.47 -3.89 13.48
N MET A 106 10.16 -3.99 13.72
CA MET A 106 9.51 -3.27 14.81
C MET A 106 9.97 -3.74 16.18
N SER A 107 10.55 -4.94 16.32
CA SER A 107 11.15 -5.37 17.60
C SER A 107 12.30 -4.45 18.02
N LYS A 108 12.95 -3.76 17.07
CA LYS A 108 14.04 -2.82 17.30
C LYS A 108 13.60 -1.36 17.35
N HIS A 109 12.30 -1.07 17.23
CA HIS A 109 11.81 0.30 17.34
C HIS A 109 12.17 0.88 18.72
N PHE A 110 12.81 2.06 18.76
CA PHE A 110 13.38 2.58 20.01
C PHE A 110 12.35 2.73 21.14
N HIS A 111 11.11 3.08 20.79
CA HIS A 111 10.02 3.32 21.72
C HIS A 111 8.99 2.18 21.84
N HIS A 112 8.79 1.43 20.76
CA HIS A 112 7.70 0.44 20.64
C HIS A 112 8.23 -1.00 20.51
N GLY A 113 9.54 -1.17 20.47
CA GLY A 113 10.19 -2.45 20.26
C GLY A 113 10.30 -3.28 21.53
N THR A 114 10.62 -4.55 21.33
CA THR A 114 10.74 -5.58 22.37
C THR A 114 12.15 -6.16 22.48
N ASP A 115 13.09 -5.73 21.63
CA ASP A 115 14.48 -6.17 21.65
C ASP A 115 15.13 -5.90 23.02
N SER A 116 15.92 -6.87 23.49
CA SER A 116 16.54 -6.85 24.82
C SER A 116 17.60 -5.76 24.97
N SER A 117 18.18 -5.28 23.87
CA SER A 117 19.13 -4.17 23.87
C SER A 117 18.48 -2.80 24.13
N LEU A 118 17.15 -2.70 24.05
CA LEU A 118 16.43 -1.44 24.24
C LEU A 118 16.43 -1.01 25.71
N LYS A 119 16.93 0.20 25.97
CA LYS A 119 16.97 0.80 27.31
C LYS A 119 15.56 0.99 27.87
N LYS A 120 15.38 0.71 29.17
CA LYS A 120 14.09 0.90 29.87
C LYS A 120 13.56 2.33 29.76
N VAL A 121 14.45 3.32 29.87
CA VAL A 121 14.10 4.74 29.75
C VAL A 121 13.42 5.10 28.43
N ASN A 122 13.70 4.36 27.35
CA ASN A 122 13.06 4.63 26.04
C ASN A 122 11.62 4.07 25.96
N LYS A 123 11.29 3.11 26.82
CA LYS A 123 9.99 2.42 26.88
C LYS A 123 9.07 2.98 27.96
N GLU A 124 9.59 3.82 28.85
CA GLU A 124 8.82 4.52 29.87
C GLU A 124 8.21 5.79 29.28
N ILE A 125 6.88 5.81 29.13
CA ILE A 125 6.18 7.05 28.80
C ILE A 125 6.04 7.85 30.09
N LYS A 126 6.77 8.96 30.20
CA LYS A 126 6.66 9.91 31.30
C LYS A 126 5.86 11.11 30.81
N TYR A 127 4.61 11.23 31.28
CA TYR A 127 3.80 12.43 31.16
C TYR A 127 3.84 13.21 32.47
#